data_AF-A0A7V4WVY5-F1
#
_entry.id   AF-A0A7V4WVY5-F1
#
_cell.length_a   1.000
_cell.length_b   1.000
_cell.length_c   1.000
_cell.angle_alpha   90.00
_cell.angle_beta   90.00
_cell.angle_gamma   90.00
#
_symmetry.space_group_name_H-M   'P 1'
#
loop_
_entity.id
_entity.type
_entity.pdbx_description
1 polymer ?
#
loop_
_entity_poly.entity_id
_entity_poly.type
_entity_poly.pdbx_seq_one_letter_code
_entity_poly.pdbx_strand_id
1 'polypeptide(L)'
;MSKKNGLLAFIISLLLLNMLSCTEDNTTLLDKERFINITAELMIIEKLNLDKSEKTLLIQDVFNRYKVSADQYRLTKDHYKDDPAFWADVYKQVQVRIKDQINKKKSTQKKPK
;
A
#
# COMPACT_ATOMS: atom_id res chain seq x y z
N MET A 1 -16.66 -56.93 13.66
CA MET A 1 -16.82 -55.70 12.86
C MET A 1 -16.39 -54.49 13.69
N SER A 2 -15.93 -53.41 13.05
CA SER A 2 -15.74 -52.08 13.67
C SER A 2 -14.46 -51.80 14.48
N LYS A 3 -13.27 -51.95 13.86
CA LYS A 3 -12.05 -51.23 14.32
C LYS A 3 -11.38 -50.39 13.22
N LYS A 4 -11.76 -50.58 11.94
CA LYS A 4 -11.19 -49.84 10.80
C LYS A 4 -11.85 -48.47 10.56
N ASN A 5 -13.06 -48.25 11.09
CA ASN A 5 -13.83 -47.02 10.85
C ASN A 5 -13.40 -45.87 11.77
N GLY A 6 -12.80 -46.16 12.92
CA GLY A 6 -12.32 -45.13 13.86
C GLY A 6 -11.01 -44.48 13.39
N LEU A 7 -10.10 -45.26 12.78
CA LEU A 7 -8.84 -44.74 12.27
C LEU A 7 -9.07 -43.79 11.07
N LEU A 8 -10.03 -44.12 10.20
CA LEU A 8 -10.39 -43.29 9.06
C LEU A 8 -11.00 -41.95 9.51
N ALA A 9 -11.88 -41.98 10.52
CA ALA A 9 -12.48 -40.77 11.09
C ALA A 9 -11.44 -39.86 11.77
N PHE A 10 -10.42 -40.45 12.41
CA PHE A 10 -9.35 -39.69 13.06
C PHE A 10 -8.43 -38.99 12.03
N ILE A 11 -8.12 -39.67 10.92
CA ILE A 11 -7.31 -39.08 9.83
C ILE A 11 -8.06 -37.95 9.13
N ILE A 12 -9.37 -38.12 8.87
CA ILE A 12 -10.19 -37.07 8.25
C ILE A 12 -10.32 -35.84 9.16
N SER A 13 -10.43 -36.04 10.48
CA SER A 13 -10.46 -34.95 11.46
C SER A 13 -9.14 -34.15 11.49
N LEU A 14 -7.99 -34.83 11.44
CA LEU A 14 -6.67 -34.20 11.36
C LEU A 14 -6.42 -33.44 10.05
N LEU A 15 -7.01 -33.90 8.94
CA LEU A 15 -6.90 -33.23 7.64
C LEU A 15 -7.76 -31.96 7.56
N LEU A 16 -8.92 -31.95 8.24
CA LEU A 16 -9.80 -30.78 8.31
C LEU A 16 -9.27 -29.67 9.24
N LEU A 17 -8.49 -30.02 10.28
CA LEU A 17 -7.86 -29.01 11.16
C LEU A 17 -6.79 -28.16 10.44
N ASN A 18 -6.15 -28.67 9.40
CA ASN A 18 -5.10 -27.95 8.66
C ASN A 18 -5.65 -27.02 7.56
N MET A 19 -6.93 -27.15 7.19
CA MET A 19 -7.59 -26.27 6.23
C MET A 19 -8.12 -24.96 6.85
N LEU A 20 -8.10 -24.86 8.19
CA LEU A 20 -8.44 -23.65 8.94
C LEU A 20 -7.21 -22.75 9.21
N SER A 21 -6.06 -23.06 8.62
CA SER A 21 -4.98 -22.09 8.51
C SER A 21 -5.36 -21.04 7.48
N CYS A 22 -6.40 -20.25 7.80
CA CYS A 22 -6.65 -18.94 7.22
C CYS A 22 -5.30 -18.23 7.27
N THR A 23 -4.78 -17.94 6.08
CA THR A 23 -3.60 -17.08 5.96
C THR A 23 -4.05 -15.76 6.52
N GLU A 24 -3.59 -15.46 7.74
CA GLU A 24 -3.88 -14.22 8.43
C GLU A 24 -3.38 -13.12 7.50
N ASP A 25 -4.31 -12.46 6.81
CA ASP A 25 -4.05 -11.26 6.03
C ASP A 25 -3.65 -10.19 7.04
N ASN A 26 -2.39 -10.27 7.46
CA ASN A 26 -1.69 -9.32 8.31
C ASN A 26 -1.50 -8.06 7.49
N THR A 27 -2.61 -7.41 7.15
CA THR A 27 -2.68 -6.19 6.37
C THR A 27 -2.34 -5.05 7.32
N THR A 28 -1.08 -5.02 7.72
CA THR A 28 -0.54 -4.05 8.66
C THR A 28 -0.64 -2.66 8.06
N LEU A 29 -1.10 -1.69 8.85
CA LEU A 29 -1.11 -0.28 8.46
C LEU A 29 0.28 0.16 7.97
N LEU A 30 0.32 1.07 7.01
CA LEU A 30 1.57 1.62 6.52
C LEU A 30 2.23 2.49 7.59
N ASP A 31 3.55 2.46 7.61
CA ASP A 31 4.30 3.47 8.34
C ASP A 31 3.98 4.87 7.77
N LYS A 32 3.90 5.86 8.66
CA LYS A 32 3.42 7.20 8.31
C LYS A 32 4.29 7.86 7.23
N GLU A 33 5.61 7.69 7.28
CA GLU A 33 6.50 8.28 6.28
C GLU A 33 6.28 7.67 4.89
N ARG A 34 6.16 6.35 4.79
CA ARG A 34 5.83 5.66 3.54
C ARG A 34 4.47 6.07 3.01
N PHE A 35 3.46 6.19 3.88
CA PHE A 35 2.14 6.69 3.50
C PHE A 35 2.21 8.10 2.91
N ILE A 36 2.99 9.00 3.52
CA ILE A 36 3.23 10.36 3.03
C ILE A 36 3.92 10.35 1.66
N ASN A 37 4.97 9.56 1.48
CA ASN A 37 5.72 9.49 0.23
C ASN A 37 4.85 8.96 -0.92
N ILE A 38 4.12 7.86 -0.68
CA ILE A 38 3.17 7.33 -1.66
C ILE A 38 2.11 8.39 -1.98
N THR A 39 1.51 9.02 -0.98
CA THR A 39 0.48 10.05 -1.18
C THR A 39 0.99 11.22 -2.01
N ALA A 40 2.23 11.68 -1.78
CA ALA A 40 2.84 12.73 -2.58
C ALA A 40 2.95 12.34 -4.06
N GLU A 41 3.41 11.12 -4.35
CA GLU A 41 3.54 10.64 -5.74
C GLU A 41 2.18 10.45 -6.42
N LEU A 42 1.19 9.90 -5.71
CA LEU A 42 -0.17 9.77 -6.23
C LEU A 42 -0.80 11.14 -6.55
N MET A 43 -0.58 12.14 -5.69
CA MET A 43 -1.05 13.51 -5.95
C MET A 43 -0.39 14.14 -7.17
N ILE A 44 0.90 13.84 -7.42
CA ILE A 44 1.58 14.30 -8.64
C ILE A 44 0.96 13.63 -9.86
N ILE A 45 0.81 12.30 -9.84
CA ILE A 45 0.21 11.52 -10.95
C ILE A 45 -1.18 12.04 -11.29
N GLU A 46 -1.99 12.34 -10.27
CA GLU A 46 -3.35 12.84 -10.48
C GLU A 46 -3.40 14.18 -11.23
N LYS A 47 -2.38 15.03 -11.04
CA LYS A 47 -2.24 16.32 -11.72
C LYS A 47 -1.63 16.23 -13.11
N LEU A 48 -1.07 15.08 -13.51
CA LEU A 48 -0.57 14.90 -14.86
C LEU A 48 -1.72 14.81 -15.86
N ASN A 49 -1.54 15.45 -17.02
CA ASN A 49 -2.46 15.36 -18.14
C ASN A 49 -2.18 14.08 -18.94
N LEU A 50 -2.51 12.95 -18.33
CA LEU A 50 -2.36 11.60 -18.88
C LEU A 50 -3.73 10.91 -18.88
N ASP A 51 -3.88 9.91 -19.75
CA ASP A 51 -5.10 9.12 -19.76
C ASP A 51 -5.19 8.20 -18.51
N LYS A 52 -6.38 7.62 -18.29
CA LYS A 52 -6.64 6.78 -17.12
C LYS A 52 -5.75 5.54 -17.07
N SER A 53 -5.44 4.94 -18.23
CA SER A 53 -4.62 3.73 -18.30
C SER A 53 -3.17 4.03 -17.94
N GLU A 54 -2.61 5.13 -18.45
CA GLU A 54 -1.28 5.61 -18.10
C GLU A 54 -1.17 5.95 -16.61
N LYS A 55 -2.16 6.67 -16.06
CA LYS A 55 -2.22 6.95 -14.62
C LYS A 55 -2.25 5.66 -13.80
N THR A 56 -3.00 4.65 -14.23
CA THR A 56 -3.10 3.36 -13.54
C THR A 56 -1.75 2.65 -13.51
N LEU A 57 -1.01 2.64 -14.62
CA LEU A 57 0.33 2.05 -14.69
C LEU A 57 1.31 2.76 -13.75
N LEU A 58 1.27 4.10 -13.70
CA LEU A 58 2.11 4.88 -12.78
C LEU A 58 1.77 4.61 -11.31
N ILE A 59 0.48 4.51 -10.97
CA ILE A 59 0.05 4.18 -9.61
C ILE A 59 0.53 2.78 -9.22
N GLN A 60 0.40 1.79 -10.12
CA GLN A 60 0.88 0.44 -9.88
C GLN A 60 2.40 0.40 -9.66
N ASP A 61 3.15 1.15 -10.46
CA ASP A 61 4.60 1.30 -10.34
C ASP A 61 5.01 1.95 -8.99
N VAL A 62 4.28 2.98 -8.53
CA VAL A 62 4.45 3.54 -7.18
C VAL A 62 4.29 2.44 -6.12
N PHE A 63 3.18 1.71 -6.14
CA PHE A 63 2.92 0.64 -5.18
C PHE A 63 3.99 -0.46 -5.20
N ASN A 64 4.45 -0.85 -6.39
CA ASN A 64 5.53 -1.81 -6.56
C ASN A 64 6.85 -1.31 -5.95
N ARG A 65 7.23 -0.04 -6.19
CA ARG A 65 8.47 0.55 -5.62
C ARG A 65 8.48 0.53 -4.10
N TYR A 66 7.35 0.86 -3.47
CA TYR A 66 7.23 0.87 -2.02
C TYR A 66 6.94 -0.51 -1.41
N LYS A 67 6.74 -1.54 -2.25
CA LYS A 67 6.35 -2.89 -1.85
C LYS A 67 5.08 -2.88 -1.00
N VAL A 68 4.07 -2.17 -1.48
CA VAL A 68 2.78 -1.94 -0.81
C VAL A 68 1.66 -2.39 -1.73
N SER A 69 0.63 -3.06 -1.20
CA SER A 69 -0.58 -3.35 -1.96
C SER A 69 -1.54 -2.15 -1.97
N ALA A 70 -2.38 -2.06 -3.01
CA ALA A 70 -3.43 -1.04 -3.07
C ALA A 70 -4.37 -1.11 -1.85
N ASP A 71 -4.68 -2.32 -1.37
CA ASP A 71 -5.51 -2.53 -0.19
C ASP A 71 -4.83 -2.05 1.10
N GLN A 72 -3.53 -2.26 1.26
CA GLN A 72 -2.81 -1.78 2.45
C GLN A 72 -2.79 -0.24 2.50
N TYR A 73 -2.61 0.42 1.36
CA TYR A 73 -2.74 1.88 1.26
C TYR A 73 -4.17 2.35 1.57
N ARG A 74 -5.18 1.68 0.99
CA ARG A 74 -6.61 1.98 1.24
C ARG A 74 -6.96 1.82 2.71
N LEU A 75 -6.55 0.72 3.35
CA LEU A 75 -6.79 0.47 4.78
C LEU A 75 -6.15 1.54 5.66
N THR A 76 -4.93 1.96 5.34
CA THR A 76 -4.26 3.05 6.08
C THR A 76 -5.03 4.36 5.93
N LYS A 77 -5.46 4.69 4.71
CA LYS A 77 -6.28 5.88 4.44
C LYS A 77 -7.62 5.82 5.19
N ASP A 78 -8.29 4.67 5.17
CA ASP A 78 -9.58 4.46 5.82
C ASP A 78 -9.46 4.51 7.35
N HIS A 79 -8.35 4.00 7.91
CA HIS A 79 -8.07 4.03 9.35
C HIS A 79 -7.98 5.48 9.89
N TYR A 80 -7.37 6.39 9.13
CA TYR A 80 -7.21 7.79 9.52
C TYR A 80 -8.24 8.75 8.90
N LYS A 81 -9.30 8.25 8.25
CA LYS A 81 -10.23 9.09 7.46
C LYS A 81 -10.88 10.21 8.28
N ASP A 82 -11.11 9.97 9.57
CA ASP A 82 -11.78 10.89 10.49
C ASP A 82 -10.79 11.62 11.42
N ASP A 83 -9.47 11.55 11.16
CA ASP A 83 -8.43 12.23 11.93
C ASP A 83 -7.89 13.46 11.18
N PRO A 84 -8.46 14.66 11.40
CA PRO A 84 -8.04 15.87 10.70
C PRO A 84 -6.61 16.31 11.06
N ALA A 85 -6.13 16.00 12.27
CA ALA A 85 -4.78 16.36 12.69
C ALA A 85 -3.73 15.51 11.94
N PHE A 86 -4.01 14.22 11.77
CA PHE A 86 -3.20 13.35 10.94
C PHE A 86 -3.13 13.85 9.49
N TRP A 87 -4.28 14.16 8.89
CA TRP A 87 -4.32 14.67 7.50
C TRP A 87 -3.62 16.00 7.32
N ALA A 88 -3.77 16.93 8.28
CA ALA A 88 -3.07 18.21 8.24
C ALA A 88 -1.55 18.01 8.21
N ASP A 89 -1.02 17.09 9.02
CA ASP A 89 0.41 16.77 9.01
C ASP A 89 0.84 16.05 7.72
N VAL A 90 0.07 15.07 7.24
CA VAL A 90 0.34 14.40 5.96
C VAL A 90 0.43 15.41 4.82
N TYR A 91 -0.56 16.29 4.68
CA TYR A 91 -0.55 17.29 3.60
C TYR A 91 0.58 18.30 3.74
N LYS A 92 0.90 18.74 4.96
CA LYS A 92 2.06 19.60 5.20
C LYS A 92 3.35 18.93 4.72
N GLN A 93 3.55 17.66 5.02
CA GLN A 93 4.74 16.93 4.60
C GLN A 93 4.75 16.62 3.09
N VAL A 94 3.60 16.27 2.50
CA VAL A 94 3.45 16.09 1.04
C VAL A 94 3.86 17.38 0.30
N GLN A 95 3.41 18.54 0.77
CA GLN A 95 3.78 19.83 0.16
C GLN A 95 5.31 20.06 0.18
N VAL A 96 5.98 19.72 1.29
CA VAL A 96 7.44 19.80 1.39
C VAL A 96 8.11 18.87 0.36
N ARG A 97 7.69 17.61 0.28
CA ARG A 97 8.27 16.62 -0.64
C ARG A 97 8.10 17.03 -2.11
N ILE A 98 6.93 17.55 -2.49
CA ILE A 98 6.68 18.05 -3.85
C ILE A 98 7.59 19.25 -4.15
N LYS A 99 7.73 20.21 -3.22
CA LYS A 99 8.62 21.36 -3.38
C LYS A 99 10.07 20.92 -3.58
N ASP A 100 10.54 19.95 -2.81
CA ASP A 100 11.89 19.41 -2.93
C ASP A 100 12.15 18.76 -4.29
N GLN A 101 11.18 18.00 -4.81
CA GLN A 101 11.29 17.41 -6.15
C GLN A 101 11.35 18.47 -7.25
N ILE A 102 10.56 19.55 -7.14
CA ILE A 102 10.62 20.69 -8.06
C ILE A 102 12.00 21.37 -8.00
N ASN A 103 12.50 21.63 -6.79
CA ASN A 103 13.78 22.30 -6.60
C ASN A 103 14.96 21.47 -7.11
N LYS A 104 14.94 20.14 -6.88
CA LYS A 104 15.92 19.20 -7.41
C LYS A 104 15.93 19.19 -8.94
N LYS A 105 14.77 19.23 -9.61
CA LYS A 105 14.71 19.32 -11.08
C LYS A 105 15.29 20.65 -11.60
N LYS A 106 15.03 21.76 -10.91
CA LYS A 106 15.57 23.08 -11.28
C LYS A 106 17.11 23.14 -11.14
N SER A 107 17.69 22.48 -10.13
CA SER A 107 19.14 22.49 -9.93
C SER A 107 19.88 21.59 -10.94
N THR A 108 19.29 20.46 -11.36
CA THR A 108 19.86 19.62 -12.43
C THR A 108 19.76 20.26 -13.82
N GLN A 109 18.75 21.09 -14.08
CA GLN A 109 18.63 21.83 -15.35
C GLN A 109 19.54 23.08 -15.44
N LYS A 110 20.04 23.60 -14.32
CA LYS A 110 20.92 24.79 -14.25
C LYS A 110 22.42 24.51 -14.40
N LYS A 111 22.83 23.28 -14.72
CA LYS A 111 24.21 22.98 -15.16
C LYS A 111 24.26 22.88 -16.69
N PRO A 112 24.36 23.99 -17.44
CA PRO A 112 24.94 23.96 -18.78
C PRO A 112 26.45 23.79 -18.66
N LYS A 113 27.00 22.94 -19.52
CA LYS A 113 28.44 22.80 -19.77
C LYS A 113 28.91 23.97 -20.63
#